data_AF-A0A522N3E3-F1
#
_entry.id   AF-A0A522N3E3-F1
#
_cell.length_a   1.000
_cell.length_b   1.000
_cell.length_c   1.000
_cell.angle_alpha   90.00
_cell.angle_beta   90.00
_cell.angle_gamma   90.00
#
_symmetry.space_group_name_H-M   'P 1'
#
loop_
_entity.id
_entity.type
_entity.pdbx_description
1 polymer ?
#
loop_
_entity_poly.entity_id
_entity_poly.type
_entity_poly.pdbx_seq_one_letter_code
_entity_poly.pdbx_strand_id
1 'polypeptide(L)'
;MRAGTKWWSAVAVFAAAFLLLSLQEGVYEFSVSLMPGRWHVFPRKVMATIAFALIAYCVERAAESSGRRRDWLLPVLAGTVFSGIVEVAQHYYEYFIGTPLEPLRSSVIDVATGTIGGAIAVWALARGWAGARRVSRRR
;
A
#
# COMPACT_ATOMS: atom_id res chain seq x y z
N MET A 1 17.95 6.33 18.60
CA MET A 1 16.84 5.57 17.97
C MET A 1 17.33 4.19 17.54
N ARG A 2 16.71 3.11 18.03
CA ARG A 2 17.00 1.74 17.55
C ARG A 2 16.58 1.61 16.07
N ALA A 3 17.25 0.74 15.30
CA ALA A 3 16.96 0.57 13.88
C ALA A 3 15.47 0.24 13.62
N GLY A 4 14.85 -0.59 14.45
CA GLY A 4 13.42 -0.88 14.37
C GLY A 4 12.52 0.34 14.58
N THR A 5 12.87 1.24 15.51
CA THR A 5 12.11 2.47 15.75
C THR A 5 12.05 3.35 14.50
N LYS A 6 13.15 3.43 13.74
CA LYS A 6 13.20 4.21 12.50
C LYS A 6 12.22 3.69 11.46
N TRP A 7 12.19 2.37 11.27
CA TRP A 7 11.32 1.73 10.27
C TRP A 7 9.85 1.74 10.67
N TRP A 8 9.52 1.51 11.95
CA TRP A 8 8.15 1.67 12.43
C TRP A 8 7.66 3.11 12.32
N SER A 9 8.53 4.10 12.57
CA SER A 9 8.20 5.50 12.33
C SER A 9 7.95 5.78 10.85
N ALA A 10 8.76 5.21 9.94
CA ALA A 10 8.54 5.32 8.51
C ALA A 10 7.21 4.69 8.07
N VAL A 11 6.84 3.52 8.60
CA VAL A 11 5.53 2.90 8.36
C VAL A 11 4.40 3.87 8.75
N ALA A 12 4.47 4.43 9.95
CA ALA A 12 3.45 5.36 10.45
C ALA A 12 3.35 6.62 9.57
N VAL A 13 4.48 7.21 9.20
CA VAL A 13 4.53 8.41 8.35
C VAL A 13 3.97 8.13 6.96
N PHE A 14 4.39 7.04 6.30
CA PHE A 14 3.89 6.70 4.97
C PHE A 14 2.41 6.32 5.00
N ALA A 15 1.97 5.55 6.00
CA ALA A 15 0.57 5.19 6.16
C ALA A 15 -0.31 6.44 6.36
N ALA A 16 0.11 7.36 7.22
CA ALA A 16 -0.61 8.62 7.43
C ALA A 16 -0.64 9.48 6.16
N ALA A 17 0.50 9.62 5.47
CA ALA A 17 0.59 10.39 4.23
C ALA A 17 -0.31 9.80 3.13
N PHE A 18 -0.30 8.48 2.92
CA PHE A 18 -1.13 7.84 1.92
C PHE A 18 -2.62 7.86 2.26
N LEU A 19 -2.97 7.76 3.55
CA LEU A 19 -4.36 7.93 3.99
C LEU A 19 -4.85 9.36 3.74
N LEU A 20 -4.04 10.38 4.05
CA LEU A 20 -4.42 11.76 3.77
C LEU A 20 -4.54 12.03 2.26
N LEU A 21 -3.60 11.51 1.47
CA LEU A 21 -3.64 11.60 0.01
C LEU A 21 -4.88 10.90 -0.55
N SER A 22 -5.29 9.76 0.00
CA SER A 22 -6.46 9.04 -0.50
C SER A 22 -7.78 9.78 -0.27
N LEU A 23 -7.81 10.73 0.67
CA LEU A 23 -8.97 11.57 0.95
C LEU A 23 -8.99 12.87 0.12
N GLN A 24 -7.91 13.19 -0.59
CA GLN A 24 -7.86 14.41 -1.41
C GLN A 24 -8.55 14.20 -2.76
N GLU A 25 -9.47 15.10 -3.10
CA GLU A 25 -10.15 15.17 -4.40
C GLU A 25 -9.15 15.24 -5.57
N GLY A 26 -8.00 15.88 -5.35
CA GLY A 26 -6.93 16.02 -6.35
C GLY A 26 -6.38 14.70 -6.86
N VAL A 27 -6.45 13.59 -6.10
CA VAL A 27 -6.01 12.26 -6.59
C VAL A 27 -6.98 11.71 -7.63
N TYR A 28 -8.28 11.95 -7.46
CA TYR A 28 -9.29 11.57 -8.44
C TYR A 28 -9.11 12.38 -9.72
N GLU A 29 -9.04 13.71 -9.61
CA GLU A 29 -8.85 14.61 -10.75
C GLU A 29 -7.55 14.32 -11.51
N PHE A 30 -6.47 14.07 -10.78
CA PHE A 30 -5.19 13.68 -11.37
C PHE A 30 -5.31 12.35 -12.14
N SER A 31 -5.98 11.35 -11.57
CA SER A 31 -6.18 10.05 -12.24
C SER A 31 -7.02 10.18 -13.51
N VAL A 32 -8.04 11.02 -13.50
CA VAL A 32 -8.88 11.34 -14.67
C VAL A 32 -8.08 12.09 -15.74
N SER A 33 -7.19 13.00 -15.32
CA SER A 33 -6.30 13.74 -16.25
C SER A 33 -5.29 12.83 -16.95
N LEU A 34 -4.82 11.77 -16.29
CA LEU A 34 -3.87 10.81 -16.85
C LEU A 34 -4.53 9.84 -17.86
N MET A 35 -5.73 9.38 -17.56
CA MET A 35 -6.48 8.46 -18.42
C MET A 35 -7.98 8.82 -18.41
N PRO A 36 -8.47 9.54 -19.43
CA PRO A 36 -9.87 9.91 -19.51
C PRO A 36 -10.78 8.70 -19.75
N GLY A 37 -12.06 8.86 -19.41
CA GLY A 37 -13.07 7.80 -19.56
C GLY A 37 -12.96 6.72 -18.48
N ARG A 38 -13.37 5.48 -18.78
CA ARG A 38 -13.43 4.39 -17.79
C ARG A 38 -12.05 3.90 -17.30
N TRP A 39 -10.97 4.38 -17.90
CA TRP A 39 -9.59 3.96 -17.59
C TRP A 39 -8.94 4.76 -16.45
N HIS A 40 -9.55 5.85 -15.97
CA HIS A 40 -9.04 6.62 -14.82
C HIS A 40 -8.87 5.77 -13.55
N VAL A 41 -9.59 4.66 -13.45
CA VAL A 41 -9.46 3.68 -12.36
C VAL A 41 -8.06 3.05 -12.35
N PHE A 42 -7.44 2.85 -13.52
CA PHE A 42 -6.15 2.18 -13.63
C PHE A 42 -5.00 2.94 -12.94
N PRO A 43 -4.77 4.25 -13.20
CA PRO A 43 -3.80 5.05 -12.44
C PRO A 43 -4.01 4.98 -10.93
N ARG A 44 -5.26 5.04 -10.46
CA ARG A 44 -5.61 4.95 -9.03
C ARG A 44 -5.18 3.59 -8.44
N LYS A 45 -5.39 2.49 -9.17
CA LYS A 45 -4.95 1.14 -8.74
C LYS A 45 -3.43 0.97 -8.76
N VAL A 46 -2.74 1.57 -9.72
CA VAL A 46 -1.27 1.55 -9.78
C VAL A 46 -0.67 2.31 -8.60
N MET A 47 -1.17 3.51 -8.31
CA MET A 47 -0.72 4.31 -7.17
C MET A 47 -0.98 3.60 -5.83
N ALA A 48 -2.15 2.96 -5.68
CA ALA A 48 -2.45 2.13 -4.51
C ALA A 48 -1.48 0.95 -4.36
N THR A 49 -1.13 0.28 -5.46
CA THR A 49 -0.14 -0.82 -5.47
C THR A 49 1.25 -0.34 -5.04
N ILE A 50 1.67 0.84 -5.50
CA ILE A 50 2.94 1.45 -5.11
C ILE A 50 2.94 1.81 -3.61
N ALA A 51 1.85 2.41 -3.12
CA ALA A 51 1.69 2.76 -1.70
C ALA A 51 1.76 1.50 -0.82
N PHE A 52 1.07 0.43 -1.22
CA PHE A 52 1.14 -0.87 -0.54
C PHE A 52 2.58 -1.41 -0.51
N ALA A 53 3.27 -1.42 -1.66
CA ALA A 53 4.62 -1.94 -1.76
C ALA A 53 5.59 -1.18 -0.84
N LEU A 54 5.44 0.15 -0.73
CA LEU A 54 6.25 1.00 0.15
C LEU A 54 5.97 0.71 1.65
N ILE A 55 4.70 0.58 2.04
CA ILE A 55 4.34 0.21 3.42
C ILE A 55 4.88 -1.18 3.75
N ALA A 56 4.62 -2.15 2.87
CA ALA A 56 5.04 -3.52 3.07
C ALA A 56 6.57 -3.63 3.16
N TYR A 57 7.30 -2.86 2.35
CA TYR A 57 8.75 -2.73 2.45
C TYR A 57 9.19 -2.20 3.82
N CYS A 58 8.58 -1.12 4.31
CA CYS A 58 8.92 -0.55 5.61
C CYS A 58 8.60 -1.54 6.75
N VAL A 59 7.49 -2.27 6.66
CA VAL A 59 7.10 -3.32 7.62
C VAL A 59 8.11 -4.47 7.61
N GLU A 60 8.55 -4.92 6.44
CA GLU A 60 9.57 -5.97 6.30
C GLU A 60 10.87 -5.54 7.01
N ARG A 61 11.33 -4.30 6.77
CA ARG A 61 12.53 -3.77 7.43
C ARG A 61 12.38 -3.58 8.94
N ALA A 62 11.19 -3.18 9.39
CA ALA A 62 10.87 -3.07 10.81
C ALA A 62 10.90 -4.45 11.50
N ALA A 63 10.39 -5.49 10.83
CA ALA A 63 10.42 -6.86 11.33
C ALA A 63 11.85 -7.43 11.35
N GLU A 64 12.62 -7.29 10.26
CA GLU A 64 14.03 -7.73 10.18
C GLU A 64 14.86 -7.09 11.31
N SER A 65 14.73 -5.79 11.54
CA SER A 65 15.47 -5.06 12.57
C SER A 65 15.03 -5.36 14.01
N SER A 66 13.89 -6.02 14.19
CA SER A 66 13.40 -6.50 15.48
C SER A 66 13.81 -7.95 15.77
N GLY A 67 14.63 -8.56 14.91
CA GLY A 67 15.09 -9.95 15.05
C GLY A 67 14.03 -10.99 14.66
N ARG A 68 12.90 -10.57 14.08
CA ARG A 68 11.91 -11.52 13.52
C ARG A 68 12.47 -12.13 12.24
N ARG A 69 12.16 -13.41 12.03
CA ARG A 69 12.48 -14.12 10.78
C ARG A 69 11.79 -13.41 9.62
N ARG A 70 12.48 -13.31 8.48
CA ARG A 70 11.96 -12.69 7.25
C ARG A 70 10.73 -13.49 6.78
N ASP A 71 9.55 -12.92 7.00
CA ASP A 71 8.26 -13.49 6.63
C ASP A 71 7.53 -12.50 5.72
N TRP A 72 7.00 -13.00 4.60
CA TRP A 72 6.26 -12.23 3.62
C TRP A 72 4.81 -12.00 4.05
N LEU A 73 4.29 -12.79 4.98
CA LEU A 73 2.90 -12.72 5.43
C LEU A 73 2.60 -11.42 6.18
N LEU A 74 3.47 -11.02 7.12
CA LEU A 74 3.26 -9.83 7.94
C LEU A 74 3.16 -8.53 7.10
N PRO A 75 4.08 -8.25 6.15
CA PRO A 75 3.95 -7.12 5.23
C PRO A 75 2.64 -7.13 4.43
N VAL A 76 2.21 -8.31 3.95
CA VAL A 76 0.98 -8.46 3.18
C VAL A 76 -0.24 -8.16 4.05
N LEU A 77 -0.33 -8.77 5.23
CA LEU A 77 -1.44 -8.52 6.17
C LEU A 77 -1.51 -7.05 6.58
N ALA A 78 -0.37 -6.43 6.89
CA ALA A 78 -0.31 -5.02 7.25
C ALA A 78 -0.85 -4.12 6.12
N GLY A 79 -0.45 -4.39 4.88
CA GLY A 79 -0.96 -3.67 3.72
C GLY A 79 -2.44 -3.93 3.46
N THR A 80 -2.94 -5.15 3.65
CA THR A 80 -4.37 -5.48 3.50
C THR A 80 -5.22 -4.73 4.51
N VAL A 81 -4.80 -4.74 5.79
CA VAL A 81 -5.47 -3.98 6.84
C VAL A 81 -5.45 -2.48 6.52
N PHE A 82 -4.31 -1.96 6.06
CA PHE A 82 -4.21 -0.56 5.66
C PHE A 82 -5.14 -0.21 4.48
N SER A 83 -5.22 -1.07 3.46
CA SER A 83 -6.15 -0.91 2.35
C SER A 83 -7.60 -0.88 2.82
N GLY A 84 -7.97 -1.77 3.75
CA GLY A 84 -9.31 -1.75 4.37
C GLY A 84 -9.59 -0.46 5.13
N ILE A 85 -8.61 0.07 5.86
CA ILE A 85 -8.73 1.36 6.55
C ILE A 85 -8.96 2.51 5.55
N VAL A 86 -8.23 2.52 4.43
CA VAL A 86 -8.40 3.55 3.38
C VAL A 86 -9.82 3.52 2.81
N GLU A 87 -10.35 2.35 2.47
CA GLU A 87 -11.71 2.22 1.94
C GLU A 87 -12.76 2.67 2.97
N VAL A 88 -12.60 2.30 4.24
CA VAL A 88 -13.49 2.76 5.32
C VAL A 88 -13.41 4.28 5.47
N ALA A 89 -12.20 4.85 5.46
CA ALA A 89 -12.02 6.29 5.59
C ALA A 89 -12.63 7.05 4.40
N GLN A 90 -12.46 6.56 3.18
CA GLN A 90 -13.09 7.13 1.98
C GLN A 90 -14.61 7.05 2.06
N HIS A 91 -15.16 5.91 2.48
CA HIS A 91 -16.60 5.73 2.64
C HIS A 91 -17.20 6.74 3.65
N TYR A 92 -16.56 6.91 4.81
CA TYR A 92 -16.99 7.93 5.78
C TYR A 92 -16.81 9.35 5.26
N TYR A 93 -15.71 9.64 4.58
CA TYR A 93 -15.47 10.96 4.01
C TYR A 93 -16.53 11.34 2.98
N GLU A 94 -16.84 10.44 2.03
CA GLU A 94 -17.90 10.59 1.03
C GLU A 94 -19.27 10.82 1.69
N TYR A 95 -19.58 10.07 2.75
CA TYR A 95 -20.79 10.28 3.55
C TYR A 95 -20.88 11.70 4.14
N PHE A 96 -19.76 12.23 4.65
CA PHE A 96 -19.74 13.57 5.25
C PHE A 96 -19.84 14.71 4.22
N ILE A 97 -19.25 14.56 3.04
CA ILE A 97 -19.30 15.58 1.97
C ILE A 97 -20.55 15.48 1.09
N GLY A 98 -21.41 14.47 1.33
CA GLY A 98 -22.67 14.28 0.62
C GLY A 98 -22.52 13.78 -0.82
N THR A 99 -21.38 13.15 -1.15
CA THR A 99 -21.17 12.53 -2.46
C THR A 99 -21.88 11.16 -2.53
N PRO A 100 -22.19 10.67 -3.75
CA PRO A 100 -22.79 9.35 -3.92
C PRO A 100 -21.82 8.29 -3.39
N LEU A 101 -22.26 7.51 -2.40
CA LEU A 101 -21.46 6.43 -1.83
C LEU A 101 -21.24 5.35 -2.86
N GLU A 102 -19.99 4.92 -3.01
CA GLU A 102 -19.70 3.71 -3.75
C GLU A 102 -20.32 2.47 -3.04
N PRO A 103 -20.85 1.49 -3.81
CA PRO A 103 -21.39 0.27 -3.22
C PRO A 103 -20.30 -0.49 -2.47
N LEU A 104 -20.59 -0.99 -1.25
CA LEU A 104 -19.65 -1.83 -0.47
C LEU A 104 -18.98 -2.97 -1.25
N ARG A 105 -19.62 -3.48 -2.31
CA ARG A 105 -19.05 -4.51 -3.19
C ARG A 105 -17.85 -4.01 -4.01
N SER A 106 -17.82 -2.75 -4.46
CA SER A 106 -16.65 -2.19 -5.17
C SER A 106 -15.47 -2.06 -4.21
N SER A 107 -15.69 -1.55 -2.99
CA SER A 107 -14.65 -1.47 -1.97
C SER A 107 -14.04 -2.83 -1.62
N VAL A 108 -14.83 -3.90 -1.55
CA VAL A 108 -14.29 -5.26 -1.32
C VAL A 108 -13.38 -5.71 -2.46
N ILE A 109 -13.78 -5.46 -3.71
CA ILE A 109 -12.96 -5.77 -4.89
C ILE A 109 -11.67 -4.94 -4.86
N ASP A 110 -11.74 -3.71 -4.38
CA ASP A 110 -10.60 -2.80 -4.29
C ASP A 110 -9.59 -3.23 -3.25
N VAL A 111 -10.04 -3.64 -2.05
CA VAL A 111 -9.17 -4.25 -1.04
C VAL A 111 -8.56 -5.56 -1.56
N ALA A 112 -9.36 -6.40 -2.23
CA ALA A 112 -8.89 -7.69 -2.74
C ALA A 112 -7.83 -7.52 -3.83
N THR A 113 -8.07 -6.64 -4.81
CA THR A 113 -7.12 -6.35 -5.89
C THR A 113 -5.87 -5.66 -5.37
N GLY A 114 -6.02 -4.70 -4.45
CA GLY A 114 -4.89 -4.07 -3.75
C GLY A 114 -4.05 -5.07 -2.96
N THR A 115 -4.70 -6.01 -2.26
CA THR A 115 -4.03 -7.10 -1.54
C THR A 115 -3.27 -8.03 -2.46
N ILE A 116 -3.87 -8.46 -3.58
CA ILE A 116 -3.23 -9.35 -4.55
C ILE A 116 -2.02 -8.64 -5.19
N GLY A 117 -2.21 -7.42 -5.70
CA GLY A 117 -1.13 -6.63 -6.30
C GLY A 117 0.01 -6.37 -5.30
N GLY A 118 -0.35 -6.03 -4.07
CA GLY A 118 0.56 -5.86 -2.96
C GLY A 118 1.35 -7.13 -2.60
N ALA A 119 0.68 -8.27 -2.52
CA ALA A 119 1.33 -9.56 -2.29
C ALA A 119 2.31 -9.92 -3.40
N ILE A 120 1.94 -9.66 -4.67
CA ILE A 120 2.83 -9.85 -5.82
C ILE A 120 4.06 -8.92 -5.71
N ALA A 121 3.86 -7.64 -5.35
CA ALA A 121 4.95 -6.69 -5.19
C ALA A 121 5.93 -7.10 -4.07
N VAL A 122 5.41 -7.50 -2.90
CA VAL A 122 6.21 -8.02 -1.78
C VAL A 122 6.98 -9.26 -2.20
N TRP A 123 6.34 -10.19 -2.89
CA TRP A 123 6.98 -11.40 -3.39
C TRP A 123 8.07 -11.10 -4.42
N ALA A 124 7.84 -10.16 -5.34
CA ALA A 124 8.80 -9.73 -6.34
C ALA A 124 10.03 -9.07 -5.68
N LEU A 125 9.81 -8.20 -4.70
CA LEU A 125 10.87 -7.59 -3.89
C LEU A 125 11.65 -8.66 -3.12
N ALA A 126 10.96 -9.61 -2.48
CA ALA A 126 11.61 -10.70 -1.75
C ALA A 126 12.54 -11.53 -2.65
N ARG A 127 12.13 -11.81 -3.90
CA ARG A 127 12.92 -12.58 -4.88
C ARG A 127 14.04 -11.80 -5.53
N GLY A 128 13.82 -10.56 -5.96
CA GLY A 128 14.88 -9.71 -6.54
C GLY A 128 16.06 -9.54 -5.57
N TRP A 129 15.75 -9.50 -4.28
CA TRP A 129 16.72 -9.32 -3.22
C TRP A 129 17.50 -10.59 -2.88
N ALA A 130 16.88 -11.77 -3.04
CA ALA A 130 17.59 -13.04 -2.96
C ALA A 130 18.63 -13.18 -4.09
N GLY A 131 18.34 -12.62 -5.27
CA GLY A 131 19.30 -12.52 -6.37
C GLY A 131 20.47 -11.59 -6.06
N ALA A 132 20.19 -10.36 -5.61
CA ALA A 132 21.21 -9.36 -5.31
C ALA A 132 22.20 -9.82 -4.19
N ARG A 133 21.71 -10.47 -3.13
CA ARG A 133 22.56 -10.99 -2.04
C ARG A 133 23.45 -12.17 -2.46
N ARG A 134 23.07 -12.96 -3.48
CA ARG A 134 23.93 -14.04 -4.00
C ARG A 134 25.12 -13.48 -4.77
N VAL A 135 24.93 -12.37 -5.47
CA VAL A 135 26.00 -11.70 -6.22
C VAL A 135 27.02 -11.07 -5.27
N SER A 136 26.56 -10.47 -4.16
CA SER A 136 27.45 -9.83 -3.17
C SER A 136 28.25 -10.82 -2.31
N ARG A 137 27.83 -12.09 -2.21
CA ARG A 137 28.58 -13.14 -1.49
C ARG A 137 29.62 -13.86 -2.33
N ARG A 138 29.61 -13.65 -3.66
CA ARG A 138 30.58 -14.22 -4.61
C ARG A 138 31.74 -13.27 -4.94
N ARG A 139 31.70 -12.04 -4.43
CA ARG A 139 32.81 -11.09 -4.44
C ARG A 139 33.41 -11.05 -3.04
#